data_AF-A0A0A0KEY7-F1
#
_entry.id   AF-A0A0A0KEY7-F1
#
_cell.length_a   1.000
_cell.length_b   1.000
_cell.length_c   1.000
_cell.angle_alpha   90.00
_cell.angle_beta   90.00
_cell.angle_gamma   90.00
#
_symmetry.space_group_name_H-M   'P 1'
#
loop_
_entity.id
_entity.type
_entity.pdbx_description
1 polymer ?
#
loop_
_entity_poly.entity_id
_entity_poly.type
_entity_poly.pdbx_seq_one_letter_code
_entity_poly.pdbx_strand_id
1 'polypeptide(L)' 'MLLSFQQSSVPLLFKTAERLLQVRGRGKCKFILAYVSRARSMDTLILDEASRHGMRMIEVDGTRSVVGNLQGVIYEITLN' A
#
# COMPACT_ATOMS: atom_id res chain seq x y z
N MET A 1 -9.71 18.94 5.01
CA MET A 1 -9.41 18.35 6.34
C MET A 1 -9.40 16.81 6.36
N LEU A 2 -10.14 16.09 5.49
CA LEU A 2 -10.15 14.61 5.47
C LEU A 2 -8.94 13.96 4.76
N LEU A 3 -8.32 14.65 3.78
CA LEU A 3 -7.15 14.13 3.04
C LEU A 3 -5.92 13.92 3.95
N SER A 4 -5.71 14.81 4.92
CA SER A 4 -4.58 14.75 5.86
C SER A 4 -4.67 13.56 6.82
N PHE A 5 -5.89 13.12 7.16
CA PHE A 5 -6.09 11.98 8.07
C PHE A 5 -5.77 10.64 7.40
N GLN A 6 -6.09 10.48 6.10
CA GLN A 6 -5.70 9.27 5.37
C GLN A 6 -4.18 9.23 5.14
N GLN A 7 -3.56 10.36 4.80
CA GLN A 7 -2.11 10.42 4.59
C GLN A 7 -1.31 10.17 5.88
N SER A 8 -1.74 10.73 7.01
CA SER A 8 -1.07 10.49 8.31
C SER A 8 -1.20 9.05 8.80
N SER A 9 -2.18 8.31 8.30
CA SER A 9 -2.38 6.90 8.63
C SER A 9 -1.52 5.93 7.82
N VAL A 10 -0.98 6.35 6.66
CA VAL A 10 -0.16 5.48 5.79
C VAL A 10 1.07 4.95 6.53
N PRO A 11 1.88 5.76 7.24
CA PRO A 11 3.00 5.24 8.01
C PRO A 11 2.62 4.15 9.04
N LEU A 12 1.51 4.36 9.76
CA LEU A 12 1.04 3.41 10.76
C LEU A 12 0.47 2.14 10.12
N LEU A 13 -0.17 2.26 8.95
CA LEU A 13 -0.65 1.12 8.17
C LEU A 13 0.52 0.22 7.77
N PHE A 14 1.58 0.79 7.20
CA PHE A 14 2.76 0.04 6.78
C PHE A 14 3.48 -0.60 7.97
N LYS A 15 3.65 0.11 9.08
CA LYS A 15 4.20 -0.45 10.32
C LYS A 15 3.37 -1.64 10.85
N THR A 16 2.04 -1.57 10.74
CA THR A 16 1.15 -2.64 11.19
C THR A 16 1.22 -3.84 10.25
N ALA A 17 1.20 -3.60 8.94
CA ALA A 17 1.35 -4.63 7.92
C ALA A 17 2.70 -5.37 8.07
N GLU A 18 3.79 -4.63 8.32
CA GLU A 18 5.11 -5.20 8.59
C GLU A 18 5.04 -6.21 9.73
N ARG A 19 4.49 -5.78 10.88
CA ARG A 19 4.41 -6.63 12.07
C ARG A 19 3.59 -7.89 11.82
N LEU A 20 2.48 -7.80 11.09
CA LEU A 20 1.66 -8.95 10.73
C LEU A 20 2.40 -9.92 9.79
N LEU A 21 3.10 -9.38 8.80
CA LEU A 21 3.91 -10.18 7.85
C LEU A 21 5.08 -10.87 8.57
N GLN A 22 5.75 -10.19 9.51
CA GLN A 22 6.83 -10.77 10.32
C GLN A 22 6.33 -11.93 11.19
N VAL A 23 5.18 -11.79 11.86
CA VAL A 23 4.62 -12.82 12.74
C VAL A 23 4.33 -14.14 12.01
N ARG A 24 3.86 -14.07 10.76
CA ARG A 24 3.55 -15.27 9.96
C ARG A 24 4.81 -15.90 9.34
N GLY A 25 5.92 -15.18 9.27
CA GLY A 25 7.17 -15.59 8.64
C GLY A 25 7.25 -15.18 7.16
N ARG A 26 8.47 -14.83 6.69
CA ARG A 26 8.71 -14.36 5.31
C ARG A 26 8.18 -15.36 4.29
N GLY A 27 7.49 -14.84 3.26
CA GLY A 27 6.92 -15.63 2.17
C GLY A 27 5.67 -16.46 2.50
N LYS A 28 5.24 -16.52 3.78
CA LYS A 28 4.07 -17.30 4.21
C LYS A 28 2.76 -16.52 4.23
N CYS A 29 2.84 -15.20 4.06
CA CYS A 29 1.70 -14.30 4.09
C CYS A 29 1.94 -13.15 3.10
N LYS A 30 0.86 -12.64 2.53
CA LYS A 30 0.83 -11.43 1.70
C LYS A 30 -0.13 -10.43 2.33
N PHE A 31 0.17 -9.14 2.17
CA PHE A 31 -0.75 -8.06 2.51
C PHE A 31 -1.30 -7.47 1.22
N ILE A 32 -2.63 -7.32 1.12
CA ILE A 32 -3.29 -6.77 -0.06
C ILE A 32 -3.67 -5.32 0.22
N LEU A 33 -3.18 -4.39 -0.59
CA LEU A 33 -3.48 -2.98 -0.50
C LEU A 33 -4.26 -2.53 -1.73
N ALA A 34 -5.54 -2.26 -1.56
CA ALA A 34 -6.39 -1.66 -2.59
C ALA A 34 -6.66 -0.19 -2.23
N TYR A 35 -6.41 0.72 -3.16
CA TYR A 35 -6.74 2.13 -2.96
C TYR A 35 -7.11 2.84 -4.27
N VAL A 36 -7.83 3.95 -4.12
CA VAL A 36 -8.13 4.89 -5.20
C VAL A 36 -7.28 6.13 -5.00
N SER A 37 -6.34 6.35 -5.92
CA SER A 37 -5.47 7.51 -5.93
C SER A 37 -6.27 8.77 -6.22
N ARG A 38 -6.40 9.63 -5.20
CA ARG A 38 -7.06 10.94 -5.31
C ARG A 38 -6.07 12.06 -5.66
N ALA A 39 -4.77 11.80 -5.51
CA ALA A 39 -3.70 12.76 -5.73
C ALA A 39 -2.38 12.01 -5.96
N ARG A 40 -1.54 12.52 -6.87
CA ARG A 40 -0.20 11.96 -7.16
C ARG A 40 0.68 11.81 -5.92
N SER A 41 0.50 12.67 -4.92
CA SER A 41 1.23 12.61 -3.65
C SER A 41 0.95 11.35 -2.82
N MET A 42 -0.21 10.72 -3.01
CA MET A 42 -0.56 9.48 -2.30
C MET A 42 0.26 8.30 -2.81
N ASP A 43 0.45 8.22 -4.13
CA ASP A 43 1.21 7.13 -4.76
C ASP A 43 2.68 7.20 -4.33
N THR A 44 3.27 8.40 -4.31
CA THR A 44 4.65 8.62 -3.82
C THR A 44 4.79 8.21 -2.36
N LEU A 45 3.87 8.63 -1.49
CA LEU A 45 3.92 8.29 -0.06
C LEU A 45 3.84 6.77 0.16
N ILE A 46 2.97 6.07 -0.55
CA ILE A 46 2.81 4.62 -0.44
C ILE A 46 4.09 3.88 -0.87
N LEU A 47 4.72 4.32 -1.97
CA LEU A 47 5.97 3.73 -2.46
C LEU A 47 7.15 3.99 -1.51
N ASP A 48 7.26 5.20 -0.98
CA ASP A 48 8.31 5.58 -0.02
C ASP A 48 8.19 4.79 1.29
N GLU A 49 6.96 4.61 1.78
CA GLU A 49 6.65 3.80 2.96
C GLU A 49 7.04 2.34 2.77
N ALA A 50 6.63 1.74 1.64
CA ALA A 50 6.98 0.36 1.33
C ALA A 50 8.50 0.16 1.27
N SER A 51 9.22 1.06 0.61
CA SER A 51 10.67 1.04 0.51
C SER A 51 11.34 1.10 1.89
N ARG A 52 10.89 2.03 2.76
CA ARG A 52 11.44 2.15 4.12
C ARG A 52 11.24 0.90 4.97
N HIS A 53 10.12 0.21 4.80
CA HIS A 53 9.82 -1.03 5.53
C HIS A 53 10.39 -2.28 4.84
N GLY A 54 11.21 -2.15 3.79
CA GLY A 54 11.77 -3.29 3.07
C GLY A 54 10.71 -4.18 2.42
N MET A 55 9.58 -3.59 2.04
CA MET A 55 8.47 -4.29 1.42
C MET A 55 8.54 -4.22 -0.10
N ARG A 56 8.33 -5.35 -0.75
CA ARG A 56 8.09 -5.41 -2.19
C ARG A 56 6.60 -5.25 -2.45
N MET A 57 6.27 -4.29 -3.31
CA MET A 57 4.91 -4.10 -3.84
C MET A 57 4.86 -4.54 -5.30
N ILE A 58 3.90 -5.39 -5.64
CA ILE A 58 3.62 -5.81 -7.01
C ILE A 58 2.17 -5.45 -7.30
N GLU A 59 1.95 -4.70 -8.38
CA GLU A 59 0.61 -4.45 -8.87
C GLU A 59 -0.02 -5.76 -9.32
N VAL A 60 -1.26 -6.02 -8.93
CA VAL A 60 -1.99 -7.19 -9.42
C VAL A 60 -2.46 -6.90 -10.83
N ASP A 61 -2.05 -7.74 -11.78
CA ASP A 61 -2.37 -7.58 -13.20
C ASP A 61 -3.87 -7.42 -13.42
N GLY A 62 -4.23 -6.43 -14.25
CA GLY A 62 -5.61 -6.13 -14.61
C GLY A 62 -6.44 -5.41 -13.53
N THR A 63 -5.85 -5.05 -12.38
CA THR A 63 -6.60 -4.35 -11.31
C THR A 63 -6.57 -2.83 -11.42
N ARG A 64 -5.60 -2.27 -12.15
CA ARG A 64 -5.57 -0.83 -12.39
C ARG A 64 -6.70 -0.42 -13.32
N SER A 65 -7.56 0.47 -12.82
CA SER A 65 -8.73 0.91 -13.55
C SER A 65 -9.20 2.30 -13.11
N VAL A 66 -10.02 2.92 -13.94
CA VAL A 66 -10.67 4.20 -13.62
C VAL A 66 -11.88 3.93 -12.72
N VAL A 67 -11.88 4.52 -11.52
CA VAL A 67 -13.01 4.50 -10.59
C VAL A 67 -13.59 5.91 -10.53
N GLY A 68 -14.66 6.14 -11.28
CA GLY A 68 -15.23 7.49 -11.47
C GLY A 68 -14.30 8.36 -12.31
N ASN A 69 -13.67 9.37 -11.70
CA ASN A 69 -12.67 10.23 -12.32
C ASN A 69 -11.25 10.02 -11.75
N LEU A 70 -11.05 8.97 -10.95
CA LEU A 70 -9.80 8.67 -10.26
C LEU A 70 -9.22 7.33 -10.71
N GLN A 71 -7.93 7.09 -10.42
CA GLN A 71 -7.27 5.82 -10.70
C GLN A 71 -7.29 4.93 -9.47
N GLY A 72 -7.82 3.72 -9.59
CA GLY A 72 -7.77 2.67 -8.57
C GLY A 72 -6.74 1.59 -8.94
N VAL A 73 -6.15 0.96 -7.93
CA VAL A 73 -5.17 -0.13 -8.13
C VAL A 73 -5.11 -1.04 -6.90
N ILE A 74 -4.78 -2.31 -7.12
CA ILE A 74 -4.52 -3.30 -6.07
C ILE A 74 -3.06 -3.72 -6.13
N TYR A 75 -2.40 -3.71 -4.96
CA TYR A 75 -1.05 -4.21 -4.79
C TYR A 75 -1.02 -5.44 -3.87
N GLU A 76 -0.21 -6.42 -4.26
CA GLU A 76 0.32 -7.44 -3.36
C GLU A 76 1.60 -6.93 -2.69
N ILE A 77 1.67 -7.03 -1.38
CA ILE A 77 2.80 -6.60 -0.57
C ILE A 77 3.40 -7.80 0.18
N THR A 78 4.72 -7.96 0.06
CA THR A 78 5.51 -8.99 0.74
C THR A 78 6.74 -8.38 1.40
N LEU A 79 7.20 -8.96 2.52
CA LEU A 79 8.51 -8.61 3.09
C LEU A 79 9.64 -9.23 2.27
N ASN A 80 10.68 -8.44 1.98
CA ASN A 80 11.96 -8.93 1.47
C ASN A 80 12.75 -9.68 2.56
#